data_AF-A0A2R6NZZ8-F1
#
_entry.id   AF-A0A2R6NZZ8-F1
#
_cell.length_a   1.000
_cell.length_b   1.000
_cell.length_c   1.000
_cell.angle_alpha   90.00
_cell.angle_beta   90.00
_cell.angle_gamma   90.00
#
_symmetry.space_group_name_H-M   'P 1'
#
loop_
_entity.id
_entity.type
_entity.pdbx_description
1 polymer ?
#
loop_
_entity_poly.entity_id
_entity_poly.type
_entity_poly.pdbx_seq_one_letter_code
_entity_poly.pdbx_strand_id
1 'polypeptide(L)'
;MNSLSHDVALNVYFDGRLVNRSSLRANSSGLLAGSRTQDDMLRPFIFSVIDTTEDDNAPINDINLEMLGVIQVDYFRTTVVNEGVAGNVAQQNFREIGPVSERTKKAGVHHVALDSASVKARKQHMDVVNYIDPGNQPYLTFIFYYRPQEILQAQGIMPPCSISADAPCFSVQDKEFSRAGHGSQRQDGHTMSLRNICWPGP
;
A
#
# COMPACT_ATOMS: atom_id res chain seq x y z
N MET A 1 1.28 9.97 12.09
CA MET A 1 2.41 10.88 12.38
C MET A 1 3.58 10.05 12.86
N ASN A 2 4.75 10.20 12.26
CA ASN A 2 5.97 9.55 12.71
C ASN A 2 6.58 10.36 13.88
N SER A 3 6.40 9.95 15.14
CA SER A 3 6.92 10.69 16.31
C SER A 3 8.39 10.41 16.64
N LEU A 4 9.13 9.79 15.72
CA LEU A 4 10.53 9.44 15.92
C LEU A 4 11.43 10.66 15.66
N SER A 5 12.51 10.76 16.44
CA SER A 5 13.53 11.81 16.31
C SER A 5 14.46 11.65 15.11
N HIS A 6 14.32 10.57 14.34
CA HIS A 6 15.17 10.23 13.20
C HIS A 6 14.38 10.26 11.90
N ASP A 7 15.07 10.57 10.80
CA ASP A 7 14.62 10.23 9.45
C ASP A 7 14.63 8.71 9.29
N VAL A 8 13.82 8.20 8.38
CA VAL A 8 13.59 6.74 8.29
C VAL A 8 13.54 6.28 6.86
N ALA A 9 14.06 5.08 6.62
CA ALA A 9 13.90 4.36 5.37
C ALA A 9 12.92 3.20 5.57
N LEU A 10 12.11 2.96 4.56
CA LEU A 10 11.06 1.95 4.56
C LEU A 10 11.29 1.00 3.40
N ASN A 11 11.25 -0.30 3.69
CA ASN A 11 11.02 -1.32 2.67
C ASN A 11 9.59 -1.84 2.85
N VAL A 12 8.75 -1.68 1.83
CA VAL A 12 7.36 -2.15 1.86
C VAL A 12 7.24 -3.37 0.98
N TYR A 13 6.61 -4.40 1.52
CA TYR A 13 6.37 -5.67 0.84
C TYR A 13 4.88 -5.99 0.83
N PHE A 14 4.40 -6.46 -0.31
CA PHE A 14 3.08 -7.05 -0.45
C PHE A 14 3.23 -8.49 -0.90
N ASP A 15 2.63 -9.41 -0.15
CA ASP A 15 2.68 -10.83 -0.45
C ASP A 15 4.10 -11.39 -0.55
N GLY A 16 5.01 -10.88 0.28
CA GLY A 16 6.43 -11.22 0.27
C GLY A 16 7.27 -10.56 -0.83
N ARG A 17 6.67 -9.73 -1.69
CA ARG A 17 7.36 -9.04 -2.80
C ARG A 17 7.68 -7.61 -2.39
N LEU A 18 8.93 -7.17 -2.55
CA LEU A 18 9.30 -5.78 -2.33
C LEU A 18 8.63 -4.88 -3.38
N VAL A 19 7.77 -3.98 -2.94
CA VAL A 19 7.01 -3.07 -3.82
C VAL A 19 7.52 -1.64 -3.79
N ASN A 20 8.13 -1.23 -2.69
CA ASN A 20 8.62 0.14 -2.55
C ASN A 20 9.82 0.21 -1.61
N ARG A 21 10.77 1.08 -1.97
CA ARG A 21 11.75 1.65 -1.06
C ARG A 21 11.53 3.15 -1.00
N SER A 22 11.43 3.70 0.20
CA SER A 22 11.24 5.14 0.39
C SER A 22 11.97 5.63 1.63
N SER A 23 12.26 6.92 1.66
CA SER A 23 12.68 7.66 2.85
C SER A 23 11.56 8.59 3.30
N LEU A 24 11.41 8.78 4.60
CA LEU A 24 10.55 9.78 5.20
C LEU A 24 11.37 10.58 6.21
N ARG A 25 11.15 11.89 6.22
CA ARG A 25 11.72 12.76 7.25
C ARG A 25 11.05 12.51 8.59
N ALA A 26 11.76 12.78 9.68
CA ALA A 26 11.19 12.82 11.01
C ALA A 26 9.91 13.68 11.02
N ASN A 27 8.86 13.24 11.73
CA ASN A 27 7.57 13.93 11.81
C ASN A 27 6.79 14.07 10.48
N SER A 28 7.22 13.41 9.41
CA SER A 28 6.50 13.39 8.12
C SER A 28 5.68 12.11 7.91
N SER A 29 4.88 12.08 6.84
CA SER A 29 4.11 10.92 6.40
C SER A 29 4.11 10.84 4.88
N GLY A 30 4.12 9.61 4.36
CA GLY A 30 4.00 9.34 2.93
C GLY A 30 2.73 8.58 2.59
N LEU A 31 2.42 8.55 1.29
CA LEU A 31 1.36 7.72 0.71
C LEU A 31 1.97 6.80 -0.35
N LEU A 32 1.70 5.50 -0.23
CA LEU A 32 2.04 4.51 -1.23
C LEU A 32 0.75 3.98 -1.85
N ALA A 33 0.37 4.53 -3.01
CA ALA A 33 -0.91 4.22 -3.67
C ALA A 33 -0.79 3.25 -4.85
N GLY A 34 0.42 3.07 -5.41
CA GLY A 34 0.62 2.27 -6.61
C GLY A 34 2.09 2.01 -6.92
N SER A 35 2.33 1.22 -7.96
CA SER A 35 3.65 0.99 -8.51
C SER A 35 3.88 1.86 -9.75
N ARG A 36 5.10 2.39 -9.91
CA ARG A 36 5.47 3.14 -11.11
C ARG A 36 5.74 2.19 -12.27
N THR A 37 5.13 2.49 -13.40
CA THR A 37 5.38 1.79 -14.67
C THR A 37 6.18 2.69 -15.61
N GLN A 38 6.30 2.28 -16.87
CA GLN A 38 6.91 3.11 -17.92
C GLN A 38 6.13 4.44 -18.08
N ASP A 39 6.82 5.44 -18.63
CA ASP A 39 6.27 6.75 -19.01
C ASP A 39 5.74 7.64 -17.87
N ASP A 40 6.38 7.60 -16.69
CA ASP A 40 5.95 8.37 -15.52
C ASP A 40 4.50 8.07 -15.10
N MET A 41 4.03 6.85 -15.35
CA MET A 41 2.70 6.40 -14.95
C MET A 41 2.75 5.62 -13.63
N LEU A 42 1.66 5.70 -12.88
CA LEU A 42 1.43 4.96 -11.64
C LEU A 42 0.22 4.05 -11.85
N ARG A 43 0.38 2.74 -11.66
CA ARG A 43 -0.74 1.80 -11.57
C ARG A 43 -1.12 1.59 -10.11
N PRO A 44 -2.35 1.93 -9.69
CA PRO A 44 -2.80 1.74 -8.32
C PRO A 44 -2.69 0.29 -7.85
N PHE A 45 -2.43 0.11 -6.56
CA PHE A 45 -2.53 -1.21 -5.92
C PHE A 45 -4.00 -1.54 -5.66
N ILE A 46 -4.41 -2.76 -6.01
CA ILE A 46 -5.75 -3.29 -5.73
C ILE A 46 -5.64 -4.66 -5.08
N PHE A 47 -6.63 -5.00 -4.26
CA PHE A 47 -6.79 -6.38 -3.80
C PHE A 47 -7.49 -7.20 -4.88
N SER A 48 -6.90 -8.32 -5.24
CA SER A 48 -7.41 -9.24 -6.26
C SER A 48 -7.46 -10.67 -5.74
N VAL A 49 -8.30 -11.48 -6.36
CA VAL A 49 -8.31 -12.93 -6.19
C VAL A 49 -7.15 -13.50 -7.01
N ILE A 50 -6.49 -14.53 -6.48
CA ILE A 50 -5.48 -15.27 -7.25
C ILE A 50 -6.17 -16.15 -8.28
N ASP A 51 -5.79 -15.98 -9.55
CA ASP A 51 -6.22 -16.86 -10.63
C ASP A 51 -5.65 -18.27 -10.44
N THR A 52 -6.46 -19.27 -10.77
CA THR A 52 -6.02 -20.66 -10.71
C THR A 52 -6.05 -21.35 -12.06
N THR A 53 -5.16 -22.33 -12.19
CA THR A 53 -5.01 -23.13 -13.39
C THR A 53 -4.91 -24.61 -13.01
N GLU A 54 -5.48 -25.47 -13.85
CA GLU A 54 -5.35 -26.93 -13.74
C GLU A 54 -3.99 -27.43 -14.25
N ASP A 55 -3.22 -26.57 -14.92
CA ASP A 55 -1.88 -26.92 -15.40
C ASP A 55 -0.90 -27.05 -14.24
N ASP A 56 -0.54 -28.30 -13.93
CA ASP A 56 0.48 -28.63 -12.93
C ASP A 56 1.90 -28.16 -13.33
N ASN A 57 2.12 -27.79 -14.60
CA ASN A 57 3.37 -27.19 -15.07
C ASN A 57 3.34 -25.66 -15.10
N ALA A 58 2.27 -25.04 -14.59
CA ALA A 58 2.22 -23.59 -14.45
C ALA A 58 3.50 -23.12 -13.74
N PRO A 59 4.16 -22.07 -14.23
CA PRO A 59 5.40 -21.62 -13.65
C PRO A 59 5.18 -21.35 -12.17
N ILE A 60 5.92 -22.05 -11.32
CA ILE A 60 6.06 -21.69 -9.92
C ILE A 60 6.73 -20.33 -9.95
N ASN A 61 5.94 -19.27 -9.98
CA ASN A 61 6.44 -17.97 -9.62
C ASN A 61 7.07 -18.13 -8.23
N ASP A 62 8.20 -17.49 -7.97
CA ASP A 62 8.91 -17.49 -6.66
C ASP A 62 8.08 -16.78 -5.57
N ILE A 63 6.79 -17.10 -5.48
CA ILE A 63 5.81 -16.56 -4.59
C ILE A 63 5.86 -17.44 -3.36
N ASN A 64 6.27 -16.83 -2.26
CA ASN A 64 6.08 -17.45 -0.97
C ASN A 64 4.57 -17.43 -0.65
N LEU A 65 3.90 -18.57 -0.88
CA LEU A 65 2.47 -18.73 -0.64
C LEU A 65 2.05 -18.44 0.81
N GLU A 66 2.99 -18.51 1.77
CA GLU A 66 2.72 -18.20 3.17
C GLU A 66 2.63 -16.71 3.44
N MET A 67 3.24 -15.90 2.57
CA MET A 67 3.21 -14.43 2.67
C MET A 67 1.98 -13.82 2.00
N LEU A 68 1.18 -14.60 1.27
CA LEU A 68 -0.03 -14.09 0.63
C LEU A 68 -1.03 -13.59 1.68
N GLY A 69 -1.58 -12.39 1.43
CA GLY A 69 -2.40 -11.72 2.44
C GLY A 69 -1.59 -10.98 3.50
N VAL A 70 -0.30 -10.72 3.26
CA VAL A 70 0.57 -9.98 4.17
C VAL A 70 1.08 -8.69 3.53
N ILE A 71 0.89 -7.59 4.26
CA ILE A 71 1.60 -6.33 4.03
C ILE A 71 2.67 -6.23 5.11
N GLN A 72 3.93 -6.17 4.71
CA GLN A 72 5.06 -5.99 5.62
C GLN A 72 5.73 -4.63 5.36
N VAL A 73 6.05 -3.91 6.43
CA VAL A 73 6.78 -2.65 6.37
C VAL A 73 7.98 -2.77 7.30
N ASP A 74 9.15 -2.92 6.71
CA ASP A 74 10.42 -2.88 7.44
C ASP A 74 10.88 -1.44 7.58
N TYR A 75 11.32 -1.11 8.78
CA TYR A 75 11.60 0.26 9.19
C TYR A 75 13.04 0.37 9.66
N PHE A 76 13.80 1.27 9.04
CA PHE A 76 15.19 1.53 9.35
C PHE A 76 15.34 2.98 9.78
N ARG A 77 16.04 3.23 10.88
CA ARG A 77 16.44 4.57 11.28
C ARG A 77 17.58 5.02 10.38
N THR A 78 17.50 6.24 9.90
CA THR A 78 18.48 6.83 8.99
C THR A 78 18.78 8.27 9.34
N THR A 79 19.78 8.82 8.68
CA THR A 79 19.99 10.26 8.57
C THR A 79 20.09 10.59 7.10
N VAL A 80 19.25 11.49 6.60
CA VAL A 80 19.37 11.93 5.21
C VAL A 80 20.54 12.91 5.13
N VAL A 81 21.47 12.59 4.23
CA VAL A 81 22.75 13.27 4.08
C VAL A 81 22.69 14.32 2.98
N ASN A 82 21.87 14.09 1.94
CA ASN A 82 21.60 15.05 0.89
C ASN A 82 20.14 14.94 0.44
N GLU A 83 19.52 16.10 0.20
CA GLU A 83 18.23 16.16 -0.47
C GLU A 83 18.40 15.73 -1.92
N GLY A 84 17.61 14.74 -2.32
CA GLY A 84 17.60 14.27 -3.70
C GLY A 84 17.18 15.35 -4.68
N VAL A 85 17.81 15.40 -5.84
CA VAL A 85 17.25 16.13 -6.98
C VAL A 85 16.00 15.36 -7.46
N ALA A 86 14.92 16.09 -7.79
CA ALA A 86 13.74 15.49 -8.39
C ALA A 86 14.13 14.78 -9.70
N GLY A 87 13.96 13.46 -9.74
CA GLY A 87 14.45 12.65 -10.84
C GLY A 87 13.54 11.46 -11.13
N ASN A 88 13.87 10.75 -12.20
CA ASN A 88 13.22 9.49 -12.53
C ASN A 88 13.73 8.44 -11.54
N VAL A 89 12.86 8.01 -10.63
CA VAL A 89 13.19 6.94 -9.68
C VAL A 89 13.20 5.61 -10.41
N ALA A 90 14.21 4.78 -10.15
CA ALA A 90 14.29 3.44 -10.69
C ALA A 90 12.98 2.67 -10.45
N GLN A 91 12.43 2.08 -11.51
CA GLN A 91 11.24 1.26 -11.42
C GLN A 91 11.52 0.09 -10.48
N GLN A 92 10.66 -0.08 -9.47
CA GLN A 92 10.60 -1.35 -8.79
C GLN A 92 9.84 -2.30 -9.72
N ASN A 93 10.48 -3.39 -10.13
CA ASN A 93 9.85 -4.42 -10.93
C ASN A 93 8.82 -5.16 -10.06
N PHE A 94 7.61 -4.58 -9.96
CA PHE A 94 6.48 -5.27 -9.38
C PHE A 94 6.10 -6.42 -10.31
N ARG A 95 6.53 -7.63 -9.97
CA ARG A 95 6.14 -8.84 -10.69
C ARG A 95 4.74 -9.22 -10.26
N GLU A 96 3.79 -9.15 -11.20
CA GLU A 96 2.42 -9.65 -10.97
C GLU A 96 2.45 -11.14 -10.67
N ILE A 97 1.53 -11.57 -9.82
CA ILE A 97 1.33 -12.98 -9.51
C ILE A 97 0.52 -13.56 -10.66
N GLY A 98 1.12 -14.49 -11.40
CA GLY A 98 0.41 -15.26 -12.42
C GLY A 98 -0.46 -16.36 -11.81
N PRO A 99 -1.18 -17.11 -12.65
CA PRO A 99 -2.03 -18.21 -12.20
C PRO A 99 -1.27 -19.24 -11.37
N VAL A 100 -1.90 -19.74 -10.31
CA VAL A 100 -1.34 -20.75 -9.40
C VAL A 100 -2.06 -22.08 -9.61
N SER A 101 -1.32 -23.21 -9.57
CA SER A 101 -1.93 -24.55 -9.68
C SER A 101 -2.94 -24.77 -8.54
N GLU A 102 -4.12 -25.28 -8.89
CA GLU A 102 -5.18 -25.59 -7.92
C GLU A 102 -4.72 -26.53 -6.80
N ARG A 103 -3.79 -27.45 -7.09
CA ARG A 103 -3.23 -28.37 -6.09
C ARG A 103 -2.40 -27.65 -5.02
N THR A 104 -1.80 -26.52 -5.37
CA THR A 104 -1.01 -25.67 -4.45
C THR A 104 -1.84 -24.56 -3.81
N LYS A 105 -3.11 -24.41 -4.23
CA LYS A 105 -4.01 -23.39 -3.69
C LYS A 105 -4.36 -23.72 -2.24
N LYS A 106 -4.06 -22.80 -1.34
CA LYS A 106 -4.80 -22.72 -0.07
C LYS A 106 -6.14 -22.04 -0.39
N ALA A 107 -7.27 -22.54 0.13
CA ALA A 107 -8.58 -21.94 -0.21
C ALA A 107 -8.65 -20.45 0.18
N GLY A 108 -9.25 -19.62 -0.68
CA GLY A 108 -9.53 -18.21 -0.37
C GLY A 108 -8.32 -17.26 -0.33
N VAL A 109 -7.33 -17.46 -1.19
CA VAL A 109 -6.13 -16.63 -1.18
C VAL A 109 -6.28 -15.41 -2.10
N HIS A 110 -6.04 -14.25 -1.51
CA HIS A 110 -6.05 -12.95 -2.18
C HIS A 110 -4.63 -12.41 -2.22
N HIS A 111 -4.38 -11.51 -3.17
CA HIS A 111 -3.09 -10.86 -3.32
C HIS A 111 -3.26 -9.40 -3.73
N VAL A 112 -2.18 -8.63 -3.63
CA VAL A 112 -2.11 -7.30 -4.25
C VAL A 112 -1.75 -7.45 -5.72
N ALA A 113 -2.57 -6.83 -6.57
CA ALA A 113 -2.34 -6.67 -8.01
C ALA A 113 -2.20 -5.18 -8.37
N LEU A 114 -1.86 -4.92 -9.63
CA LEU A 114 -1.89 -3.57 -10.19
C LEU A 114 -3.16 -3.40 -11.00
N ASP A 115 -3.86 -2.28 -10.80
CA ASP A 115 -5.02 -1.94 -11.62
C ASP A 115 -4.62 -1.79 -13.09
N SER A 116 -5.54 -2.12 -13.99
CA SER A 116 -5.43 -1.82 -15.42
C SER A 116 -5.34 -0.33 -15.71
N ALA A 117 -5.99 0.51 -14.88
CA ALA A 117 -5.92 1.94 -14.99
C ALA A 117 -4.55 2.48 -14.55
N SER A 118 -4.09 3.55 -15.21
CA SER A 118 -2.87 4.24 -14.82
C SER A 118 -3.09 5.75 -14.74
N VAL A 119 -2.39 6.39 -13.80
CA VAL A 119 -2.44 7.84 -13.58
C VAL A 119 -1.06 8.44 -13.70
N LYS A 120 -0.98 9.73 -14.05
CA LYS A 120 0.30 10.43 -14.12
C LYS A 120 0.95 10.50 -12.74
N ALA A 121 2.16 9.97 -12.62
CA ALA A 121 2.90 9.95 -11.39
C ALA A 121 3.56 11.32 -11.12
N ARG A 122 3.53 11.76 -9.87
CA ARG A 122 4.30 12.94 -9.43
C ARG A 122 5.80 12.64 -9.51
N LYS A 123 6.67 13.61 -9.79
CA LYS A 123 8.12 13.39 -9.63
C LYS A 123 8.47 13.11 -8.17
N GLN A 124 9.42 12.20 -7.94
CA GLN A 124 9.92 11.87 -6.61
C GLN A 124 11.34 12.39 -6.45
N HIS A 125 11.69 12.71 -5.20
CA HIS A 125 13.04 13.04 -4.81
C HIS A 125 13.74 11.77 -4.31
N MET A 126 15.00 11.60 -4.67
CA MET A 126 15.83 10.49 -4.22
C MET A 126 16.79 10.95 -3.14
N ASP A 127 16.39 10.85 -1.88
CA ASP A 127 17.28 11.20 -0.78
C ASP A 127 18.48 10.24 -0.73
N VAL A 128 19.64 10.79 -0.41
CA VAL A 128 20.82 9.99 -0.03
C VAL A 128 20.78 9.82 1.47
N VAL A 129 20.71 8.57 1.94
CA VAL A 129 20.56 8.25 3.36
C VAL A 129 21.74 7.45 3.89
N ASN A 130 22.15 7.75 5.12
CA ASN A 130 23.01 6.90 5.93
C ASN A 130 22.13 6.07 6.85
N TYR A 131 22.26 4.74 6.78
CA TYR A 131 21.55 3.82 7.67
C TYR A 131 22.23 3.78 9.03
N ILE A 132 21.43 3.89 10.09
CA ILE A 132 21.87 3.66 11.46
C ILE A 132 21.80 2.16 11.77
N ASP A 133 20.74 1.51 11.29
CA ASP A 133 20.52 0.07 11.47
C ASP A 133 21.15 -0.74 10.31
N PRO A 134 21.66 -1.96 10.55
CA PRO A 134 22.17 -2.81 9.49
C PRO A 134 21.09 -3.15 8.45
N GLY A 135 21.47 -3.26 7.18
CA GLY A 135 20.51 -3.46 6.09
C GLY A 135 19.67 -4.74 6.16
N ASN A 136 20.09 -5.73 6.96
CA ASN A 136 19.36 -6.99 7.21
C ASN A 136 18.70 -7.05 8.60
N GLN A 137 18.73 -5.96 9.36
CA GLN A 137 18.17 -5.88 10.71
C GLN A 137 17.38 -4.58 10.84
N PRO A 138 16.11 -4.55 10.36
CA PRO A 138 15.26 -3.39 10.57
C PRO A 138 15.09 -3.11 12.06
N TYR A 139 14.97 -1.83 12.40
CA TYR A 139 14.69 -1.40 13.77
C TYR A 139 13.34 -1.93 14.27
N LEU A 140 12.34 -1.95 13.36
CA LEU A 140 11.05 -2.56 13.61
C LEU A 140 10.44 -3.03 12.28
N THR A 141 9.54 -4.00 12.37
CA THR A 141 8.75 -4.48 11.24
C THR A 141 7.28 -4.49 11.62
N PHE A 142 6.46 -3.81 10.83
CA PHE A 142 5.00 -3.94 10.94
C PHE A 142 4.51 -5.02 9.98
N ILE A 143 3.65 -5.90 10.49
CA ILE A 143 3.03 -6.97 9.70
C ILE A 143 1.52 -6.78 9.81
N PHE A 144 0.88 -6.58 8.67
CA PHE A 144 -0.58 -6.50 8.55
C PHE A 144 -1.07 -7.70 7.75
N TYR A 145 -1.94 -8.49 8.37
CA TYR A 145 -2.64 -9.57 7.70
C TYR A 145 -3.94 -9.01 7.13
N TYR A 146 -4.07 -9.00 5.81
CA TYR A 146 -5.30 -8.61 5.14
C TYR A 146 -6.04 -9.84 4.63
N ARG A 147 -7.36 -9.83 4.80
CA ARG A 147 -8.26 -10.90 4.37
C ARG A 147 -9.53 -10.28 3.80
N PRO A 148 -10.18 -10.95 2.84
CA PRO A 148 -11.51 -10.57 2.37
C PRO A 148 -12.51 -10.49 3.50
N GLN A 149 -13.52 -9.66 3.28
CA GLN A 149 -14.66 -9.52 4.16
C GLN A 149 -15.29 -10.87 4.52
N GLU A 150 -15.49 -11.74 3.55
CA GLU A 150 -16.14 -13.04 3.73
C GLU A 150 -15.33 -13.95 4.65
N ILE A 151 -14.00 -13.91 4.52
CA ILE A 151 -13.08 -14.68 5.37
C ILE A 151 -13.08 -14.11 6.79
N LEU A 152 -13.01 -12.79 6.94
CA LEU A 152 -13.07 -12.14 8.25
C LEU A 152 -14.39 -12.41 8.97
N GLN A 153 -15.51 -12.47 8.24
CA GLN A 153 -16.83 -12.85 8.76
C GLN A 153 -16.89 -14.31 9.17
N ALA A 154 -16.44 -15.22 8.31
CA ALA A 154 -16.40 -16.65 8.62
C ALA A 154 -15.52 -16.97 9.85
N GLN A 155 -14.46 -16.17 10.08
CA GLN A 155 -13.59 -16.27 11.25
C GLN A 155 -14.14 -15.57 12.50
N GLY A 156 -15.28 -14.86 12.40
CA GLY A 156 -15.85 -14.09 13.51
C GLY A 156 -15.04 -12.84 13.90
N ILE A 157 -14.08 -12.43 13.07
CA ILE A 157 -13.28 -11.20 13.29
C ILE A 157 -14.10 -9.97 12.91
N MET A 158 -14.92 -10.08 11.87
CA MET A 158 -15.80 -9.02 11.40
C MET A 158 -17.26 -9.45 11.51
N PRO A 159 -18.17 -8.61 12.03
CA PRO A 159 -19.59 -8.96 12.05
C PRO A 159 -20.15 -9.13 10.63
N PRO A 160 -21.12 -10.06 10.43
CA PRO A 160 -21.88 -10.11 9.19
C PRO A 160 -22.62 -8.78 9.04
N CYS A 161 -22.60 -8.23 7.82
CA CYS A 161 -23.32 -7.00 7.54
C CYS A 161 -24.83 -7.29 7.73
N SER A 162 -25.44 -6.75 8.78
CA SER A 162 -26.88 -6.86 8.96
C SER A 162 -27.54 -6.08 7.84
N ILE A 163 -28.13 -6.77 6.87
CA ILE A 163 -29.05 -6.15 5.92
C ILE A 163 -30.31 -5.82 6.74
N SER A 164 -30.30 -4.70 7.47
CA SER A 164 -31.56 -4.11 7.90
C SER A 164 -32.20 -3.54 6.63
N ALA A 165 -33.45 -3.92 6.38
CA ALA A 165 -34.19 -3.52 5.18
C ALA A 165 -34.33 -1.99 4.99
N ASP A 166 -33.94 -1.20 5.98
CA ASP A 166 -34.16 0.25 6.03
C ASP A 166 -32.87 1.10 6.13
N ALA A 167 -31.68 0.52 6.01
CA ALA A 167 -30.43 1.31 5.98
C ALA A 167 -29.81 1.30 4.58
N PRO A 168 -29.55 2.45 3.94
CA PRO A 168 -28.81 2.48 2.69
C PRO A 168 -27.40 1.94 2.96
N CYS A 169 -27.12 0.79 2.35
CA CYS A 169 -25.79 0.19 2.27
C CYS A 169 -24.81 1.26 1.77
N PHE A 170 -23.65 1.37 2.42
CA PHE A 170 -22.59 2.30 2.02
C PHE A 170 -22.23 2.05 0.55
N SER A 171 -22.78 2.87 -0.34
CA SER A 171 -22.23 3.05 -1.67
C SER A 171 -21.01 3.93 -1.51
N VAL A 172 -19.85 3.39 -1.91
CA VAL A 172 -18.69 4.21 -2.23
C VAL A 172 -19.17 5.16 -3.33
N GLN A 173 -19.46 6.40 -2.98
CA GLN A 173 -19.72 7.43 -3.97
C GLN A 173 -18.39 7.71 -4.66
N ASP A 174 -18.23 7.19 -5.87
CA ASP A 174 -17.25 7.67 -6.84
C ASP A 174 -17.46 9.17 -7.01
N LYS A 175 -16.70 9.97 -6.26
CA LYS A 175 -16.59 11.39 -6.55
C LYS A 175 -15.71 11.52 -7.79
N GLU A 176 -16.38 11.55 -8.94
CA GLU A 176 -15.84 12.09 -10.19
C GLU A 176 -15.05 13.37 -9.89
N PHE A 177 -13.73 13.30 -10.11
CA PHE A 177 -12.84 14.45 -10.03
C PHE A 177 -13.09 15.36 -11.24
N SER A 178 -14.12 16.19 -11.16
CA SER A 178 -14.41 17.20 -12.17
C SER A 178 -13.36 18.31 -12.16
N ARG A 179 -12.70 18.49 -13.31
CA ARG A 179 -11.81 19.59 -13.65
C ARG A 179 -12.55 20.94 -13.61
N ALA A 180 -12.01 21.91 -12.90
CA ALA A 180 -12.17 23.33 -13.22
C ALA A 180 -10.88 24.08 -12.88
N GLY A 181 -10.38 24.87 -13.83
CA GLY A 181 -9.12 25.59 -13.74
C GLY A 181 -9.21 26.97 -13.08
N HIS A 182 -8.00 27.47 -12.79
CA HIS A 182 -7.56 28.86 -12.60
C HIS A 182 -8.19 29.74 -11.50
N GLY A 183 -7.30 30.20 -10.60
CA GLY A 183 -7.56 31.36 -9.73
C GLY A 183 -6.52 31.52 -8.63
N SER A 184 -5.55 32.41 -8.84
CA SER A 184 -4.56 32.87 -7.87
C SER A 184 -5.20 33.72 -6.76
N GLN A 185 -4.97 33.41 -5.48
CA GLN A 185 -4.77 34.43 -4.43
C GLN A 185 -4.29 33.86 -3.09
N ARG A 186 -3.37 34.60 -2.45
CA ARG A 186 -2.84 34.41 -1.10
C ARG A 186 -3.83 34.98 -0.06
N GLN A 187 -4.01 34.31 1.09
CA GLN A 187 -3.85 34.85 2.45
C GLN A 187 -4.28 33.85 3.54
N ASP A 188 -3.37 33.69 4.51
CA ASP A 188 -3.51 33.64 5.97
C ASP A 188 -4.60 32.80 6.68
N GLY A 189 -4.08 31.86 7.48
CA GLY A 189 -4.50 31.60 8.86
C GLY A 189 -5.90 31.04 9.07
N HIS A 190 -6.03 29.71 9.19
CA HIS A 190 -7.10 29.09 9.97
C HIS A 190 -6.64 27.76 10.58
N THR A 191 -6.69 27.73 11.91
CA THR A 191 -6.62 26.56 12.78
C THR A 191 -7.67 25.53 12.35
N MET A 192 -7.25 24.33 11.95
CA MET A 192 -8.17 23.22 11.68
C MET A 192 -8.33 22.35 12.94
N SER A 193 -9.52 22.47 13.51
CA SER A 193 -10.08 21.67 14.59
C SER A 193 -10.14 20.18 14.21
N LEU A 194 -9.55 19.33 15.05
CA LEU A 194 -9.81 17.90 15.05
C LEU A 194 -11.24 17.67 15.59
N ARG A 195 -12.15 17.17 14.75
CA ARG A 195 -13.42 16.60 15.21
C ARG A 195 -13.38 15.09 15.06
N ASN A 196 -13.20 14.45 16.21
CA ASN A 196 -13.76 13.19 16.70
C ASN A 196 -14.32 12.21 15.67
N ILE A 197 -13.60 11.11 15.48
CA ILE A 197 -14.20 9.83 15.10
C ILE A 197 -14.61 9.16 16.42
N CYS A 198 -15.92 9.16 16.69
CA CYS A 198 -16.50 8.48 17.83
C CYS A 198 -16.69 7.00 17.47
N TRP A 199 -16.01 6.10 18.19
CA TRP A 199 -16.35 4.68 18.18
C TRP A 199 -17.46 4.46 19.23
N PRO A 200 -18.56 3.75 18.91
CA PRO A 200 -19.43 3.25 19.96
C PRO A 200 -18.70 2.09 20.64
N GLY A 201 -18.37 2.27 21.92
CA GLY A 201 -18.08 1.17 22.85
C GLY A 201 -19.38 0.46 23.26
N PRO A 202 -19.26 -0.67 23.98
CA PRO A 202 -20.32 -1.67 24.19
C PRO A 202 -21.58 -1.14 24.88
#